data_AF-A0A7C3R5H9-F1
#
_entry.id   AF-A0A7C3R5H9-F1
#
_cell.length_a   1.000
_cell.length_b   1.000
_cell.length_c   1.000
_cell.angle_alpha   90.00
_cell.angle_beta   90.00
_cell.angle_gamma   90.00
#
_symmetry.space_group_name_H-M   'P 1'
#
loop_
_entity.id
_entity.type
_entity.pdbx_description
1 polymer ?
#
loop_
_entity_poly.entity_id
_entity_poly.type
_entity_poly.pdbx_seq_one_letter_code
_entity_poly.pdbx_strand_id
1 'polypeptide(L)'
;MNFKIIEKSILPFSFAVAIMLAFTWKFPSIYHLIIENFKEEKLSILYVHLFIYSFLVANALLFISNILNTALLRSKAFIMTIVITTFVFYGLSHQTFLDSISYFLDYPLAKNDLLFMILFLVSTFMYGIYSIVVALFNVFVPVFHSLLFFVASTSYTLWFIHHYAYPLSTLSEQYTRLF
;
A
#
# COMPACT_ATOMS: atom_id res chain seq x y z
N MET A 1 -13.68 -3.12 -34.55
CA MET A 1 -13.34 -2.90 -33.12
C MET A 1 -14.34 -3.70 -32.28
N ASN A 2 -13.89 -4.60 -31.42
CA ASN A 2 -14.75 -5.63 -30.82
C ASN A 2 -15.43 -5.08 -29.54
N PHE A 3 -16.73 -4.79 -29.59
CA PHE A 3 -17.49 -4.18 -28.49
C PHE A 3 -17.36 -4.94 -27.15
N LYS A 4 -17.23 -6.27 -27.21
CA LYS A 4 -16.97 -7.13 -26.04
C LYS A 4 -15.66 -6.84 -25.31
N ILE A 5 -14.64 -6.33 -26.00
CA ILE A 5 -13.35 -5.97 -25.40
C ILE A 5 -13.48 -4.64 -24.66
N ILE A 6 -14.24 -3.70 -25.20
CA ILE A 6 -14.50 -2.38 -24.59
C ILE A 6 -15.28 -2.57 -23.28
N GLU A 7 -16.35 -3.35 -23.30
CA GLU A 7 -17.17 -3.65 -22.11
C GLU A 7 -16.34 -4.31 -20.99
N LYS A 8 -15.48 -5.28 -21.34
CA LYS A 8 -14.56 -5.92 -20.39
C LYS A 8 -13.44 -5.00 -19.87
N SER A 9 -13.18 -3.89 -20.54
CA SER A 9 -12.10 -2.95 -20.21
C SER A 9 -12.58 -1.70 -19.45
N ILE A 10 -13.88 -1.40 -19.49
CA ILE A 10 -14.49 -0.28 -18.76
C ILE A 10 -14.40 -0.47 -17.25
N LEU A 11 -14.83 -1.63 -16.73
CA LEU A 11 -14.77 -1.91 -15.29
C LEU A 11 -13.35 -1.76 -14.69
N PRO A 12 -12.27 -2.33 -15.28
CA PRO A 12 -10.91 -2.11 -14.79
C PRO A 12 -10.47 -0.66 -14.88
N PHE A 13 -10.83 0.01 -15.96
CA PHE A 13 -10.44 1.40 -16.16
C PHE A 13 -11.10 2.31 -15.13
N SER A 14 -12.40 2.13 -14.86
CA SER A 14 -13.12 2.84 -13.81
C SER A 14 -12.55 2.56 -12.42
N PHE A 15 -12.17 1.31 -12.12
CA PHE A 15 -11.56 0.95 -10.84
C PHE A 15 -10.16 1.54 -10.69
N ALA A 16 -9.34 1.51 -11.74
CA ALA A 16 -8.02 2.13 -11.78
C ALA A 16 -8.10 3.66 -11.63
N VAL A 17 -9.07 4.31 -12.29
CA VAL A 17 -9.33 5.75 -12.15
C VAL A 17 -9.83 6.08 -10.73
N ALA A 18 -10.71 5.27 -10.14
CA ALA A 18 -11.18 5.48 -8.77
C ALA A 18 -10.05 5.32 -7.74
N ILE A 19 -9.17 4.32 -7.92
CA ILE A 19 -7.95 4.17 -7.13
C ILE A 19 -7.09 5.43 -7.31
N MET A 20 -6.73 5.78 -8.55
CA MET A 20 -5.89 6.96 -8.79
C MET A 20 -6.48 8.21 -8.16
N LEU A 21 -7.77 8.50 -8.34
CA LEU A 21 -8.43 9.64 -7.74
C LEU A 21 -8.41 9.59 -6.21
N ALA A 22 -8.79 8.47 -5.58
CA ALA A 22 -8.79 8.34 -4.13
C ALA A 22 -7.40 8.58 -3.51
N PHE A 23 -6.34 8.18 -4.21
CA PHE A 23 -4.95 8.28 -3.72
C PHE A 23 -4.24 9.57 -4.13
N THR A 24 -4.58 10.17 -5.27
CA THR A 24 -3.92 11.39 -5.79
C THR A 24 -4.62 12.68 -5.41
N TRP A 25 -5.87 12.63 -4.93
CA TRP A 25 -6.72 13.83 -4.93
C TRP A 25 -6.14 15.02 -4.16
N LYS A 26 -5.27 14.82 -3.15
CA LYS A 26 -4.52 15.93 -2.53
C LYS A 26 -3.21 15.58 -1.81
N PHE A 27 -2.93 14.30 -1.55
CA PHE A 27 -1.88 13.96 -0.57
C PHE A 27 -0.47 14.43 -0.95
N PRO A 28 0.05 14.20 -2.18
CA PRO A 28 1.39 14.67 -2.56
C PRO A 28 1.52 16.20 -2.58
N SER A 29 0.44 16.90 -2.92
CA SER A 29 0.44 18.36 -3.05
C SER A 29 0.40 19.11 -1.71
N ILE A 30 -0.18 18.52 -0.66
CA ILE A 30 -0.19 19.13 0.69
C ILE A 30 0.93 18.57 1.57
N TYR A 31 1.58 17.49 1.15
CA TYR A 31 2.60 16.78 1.90
C TYR A 31 3.72 17.69 2.46
N HIS A 32 4.33 18.51 1.59
CA HIS A 32 5.39 19.44 1.98
C HIS A 32 4.92 20.47 3.02
N LEU A 33 3.71 21.02 2.82
CA LEU A 33 3.07 21.97 3.74
C LEU A 33 2.73 21.35 5.10
N ILE A 34 2.42 20.05 5.15
CA ILE A 34 2.14 19.34 6.41
C ILE A 34 3.45 19.14 7.17
N ILE A 35 4.53 18.72 6.49
CA ILE A 35 5.83 18.47 7.13
C ILE A 35 6.42 19.74 7.75
N GLU A 36 6.42 20.85 7.00
CA GLU A 36 6.99 22.13 7.48
C GLU A 36 6.32 22.67 8.75
N ASN A 37 5.07 22.27 9.02
CA ASN A 37 4.30 22.78 10.16
C ASN A 37 4.22 21.81 11.35
N PHE A 38 4.86 20.64 11.28
CA PHE A 38 4.81 19.63 12.35
C PHE A 38 6.03 19.71 13.30
N LYS A 39 5.78 19.66 14.61
CA LYS A 39 6.83 19.54 15.65
C LYS A 39 7.44 18.12 15.64
N GLU A 40 8.70 17.95 16.05
CA GLU A 40 9.47 16.67 15.98
C GLU A 40 8.68 15.43 16.46
N GLU A 41 8.00 15.50 17.60
CA GLU A 41 7.21 14.39 18.13
C GLU A 41 6.03 14.00 17.21
N LYS A 42 5.37 15.00 16.60
CA LYS A 42 4.30 14.77 15.64
C LYS A 42 4.84 14.37 14.26
N LEU A 43 6.06 14.80 13.94
CA LEU A 43 6.74 14.50 12.68
C LEU A 43 7.03 12.99 12.58
N SER A 44 7.45 12.36 13.68
CA SER A 44 7.58 10.90 13.76
C SER A 44 6.26 10.19 13.46
N ILE A 45 5.17 10.61 14.11
CA ILE A 45 3.82 10.04 13.91
C ILE A 45 3.40 10.17 12.44
N LEU A 46 3.65 11.33 11.83
CA LEU A 46 3.36 11.58 10.42
C LEU A 46 4.14 10.61 9.52
N TYR A 47 5.45 10.44 9.72
CA TYR A 47 6.26 9.51 8.95
C TYR A 47 5.89 8.04 9.14
N VAL A 48 5.41 7.64 10.32
CA VAL A 48 4.84 6.31 10.54
C VAL A 48 3.60 6.10 9.68
N HIS A 49 2.67 7.05 9.68
CA HIS A 49 1.44 6.95 8.88
C HIS A 49 1.75 6.97 7.39
N LEU A 50 2.71 7.78 6.96
CA LEU A 50 3.19 7.83 5.59
C LEU A 50 3.77 6.50 5.15
N PHE A 51 4.68 5.95 5.95
CA PHE A 51 5.29 4.65 5.69
C PHE A 51 4.21 3.56 5.53
N ILE A 52 3.23 3.54 6.43
CA ILE A 52 2.15 2.57 6.40
C ILE A 52 1.23 2.76 5.20
N TYR A 53 0.78 4.00 4.97
CA TYR A 53 -0.08 4.33 3.86
C TYR A 53 0.58 3.95 2.53
N SER A 54 1.89 4.15 2.45
CA SER A 54 2.71 3.75 1.32
C SER A 54 2.64 2.25 1.10
N PHE A 55 3.00 1.41 2.07
CA PHE A 55 3.20 -0.01 1.78
C PHE A 55 1.95 -0.88 2.01
N LEU A 56 1.09 -0.56 2.98
CA LEU A 56 -0.13 -1.34 3.27
C LEU A 56 -1.14 -1.20 2.12
N VAL A 57 -1.30 -0.01 1.56
CA VAL A 57 -2.20 0.21 0.41
C VAL A 57 -1.74 -0.61 -0.78
N ALA A 58 -0.42 -0.67 -1.05
CA ALA A 58 0.14 -1.48 -2.12
C ALA A 58 -0.25 -2.94 -1.93
N ASN A 59 0.01 -3.47 -0.73
CA ASN A 59 -0.28 -4.86 -0.39
C ASN A 59 -1.79 -5.17 -0.46
N ALA A 60 -2.64 -4.25 -0.02
CA ALA A 60 -4.09 -4.38 -0.13
C ALA A 60 -4.56 -4.41 -1.60
N LEU A 61 -4.04 -3.53 -2.45
CA LEU A 61 -4.38 -3.50 -3.87
C LEU A 61 -3.88 -4.76 -4.60
N LEU A 62 -2.67 -5.22 -4.30
CA LEU A 62 -2.12 -6.46 -4.85
C LEU A 62 -2.93 -7.68 -4.38
N PHE A 63 -3.30 -7.72 -3.10
CA PHE A 63 -4.19 -8.75 -2.55
C PHE A 63 -5.53 -8.78 -3.28
N ILE A 64 -6.23 -7.64 -3.37
CA ILE A 64 -7.52 -7.53 -4.08
C ILE A 64 -7.36 -7.94 -5.55
N SER A 65 -6.30 -7.50 -6.22
CA SER A 65 -6.02 -7.86 -7.62
C SER A 65 -5.83 -9.37 -7.79
N ASN A 66 -5.09 -10.02 -6.90
CA ASN A 66 -4.87 -11.46 -6.94
C ASN A 66 -6.15 -12.25 -6.63
N ILE A 67 -6.98 -11.78 -5.70
CA ILE A 67 -8.31 -12.36 -5.42
C ILE A 67 -9.22 -12.21 -6.63
N LEU A 68 -9.31 -11.02 -7.22
CA LEU A 68 -10.14 -10.76 -8.40
C LEU A 68 -9.68 -11.57 -9.62
N ASN A 69 -8.37 -11.76 -9.78
CA ASN A 69 -7.80 -12.63 -10.81
C ASN A 69 -8.28 -14.08 -10.64
N THR A 70 -8.15 -14.61 -9.43
CA THR A 70 -8.36 -16.03 -9.14
C THR A 70 -9.86 -16.37 -9.04
N ALA A 71 -10.68 -15.49 -8.46
CA ALA A 71 -12.06 -15.80 -8.07
C ALA A 71 -13.15 -15.27 -9.03
N LEU A 72 -12.96 -14.11 -9.68
CA LEU A 72 -14.09 -13.36 -10.30
C LEU A 72 -13.92 -13.06 -11.79
N LEU A 73 -12.86 -12.34 -12.16
CA LEU A 73 -12.82 -11.67 -13.47
C LEU A 73 -12.03 -12.46 -14.52
N ARG A 74 -11.02 -13.26 -14.11
CA ARG A 74 -10.06 -13.96 -14.99
C ARG A 74 -9.57 -13.12 -16.19
N SER A 75 -9.61 -11.78 -16.07
CA SER A 75 -9.37 -10.84 -17.16
C SER A 75 -7.96 -10.30 -17.02
N LYS A 76 -7.05 -10.82 -17.87
CA LYS A 76 -5.64 -10.40 -17.87
C LYS A 76 -5.47 -8.89 -18.05
N ALA A 77 -6.29 -8.30 -18.92
CA ALA A 77 -6.29 -6.85 -19.15
C ALA A 77 -6.70 -6.08 -17.88
N PHE A 78 -7.67 -6.59 -17.12
CA PHE A 78 -8.11 -5.94 -15.87
C PHE A 78 -6.98 -5.89 -14.85
N ILE A 79 -6.33 -7.03 -14.64
CA ILE A 79 -5.28 -7.19 -13.63
C ILE A 79 -4.03 -6.39 -14.01
N MET A 80 -3.63 -6.46 -15.29
CA MET A 80 -2.50 -5.68 -15.79
C MET A 80 -2.73 -4.18 -15.63
N THR A 81 -3.94 -3.69 -15.91
CA THR A 81 -4.27 -2.28 -15.70
C THR A 81 -4.15 -1.88 -14.23
N ILE A 82 -4.67 -2.69 -13.29
CA ILE A 82 -4.54 -2.36 -11.85
C ILE A 82 -3.06 -2.40 -11.43
N VAL A 83 -2.35 -3.47 -11.76
CA VAL A 83 -0.94 -3.62 -11.36
C VAL A 83 -0.09 -2.49 -11.94
N ILE A 84 -0.22 -2.16 -13.23
CA ILE A 84 0.51 -1.04 -13.84
C ILE A 84 0.13 0.28 -13.19
N THR A 85 -1.17 0.53 -12.95
CA THR A 85 -1.65 1.76 -12.31
C THR A 85 -1.07 1.92 -10.91
N THR A 86 -1.05 0.83 -10.13
CA THR A 86 -0.39 0.76 -8.83
C THR A 86 1.08 1.12 -8.97
N PHE A 87 1.84 0.46 -9.85
CA PHE A 87 3.26 0.76 -10.06
C PHE A 87 3.54 2.21 -10.49
N VAL A 88 2.72 2.77 -11.39
CA VAL A 88 2.84 4.18 -11.80
C VAL A 88 2.59 5.10 -10.61
N PHE A 89 1.56 4.86 -9.81
CA PHE A 89 1.29 5.63 -8.59
C PHE A 89 2.48 5.59 -7.62
N TYR A 90 3.04 4.40 -7.38
CA TYR A 90 4.22 4.25 -6.52
C TYR A 90 5.45 4.94 -7.14
N GLY A 91 5.67 4.84 -8.44
CA GLY A 91 6.75 5.56 -9.12
C GLY A 91 6.62 7.08 -8.99
N LEU A 92 5.41 7.62 -9.13
CA LEU A 92 5.14 9.05 -8.97
C LEU A 92 5.26 9.52 -7.51
N SER A 93 4.98 8.64 -6.54
CA SER A 93 5.07 8.94 -5.11
C SER A 93 6.43 8.58 -4.49
N HIS A 94 7.43 8.28 -5.32
CA HIS A 94 8.72 7.76 -4.85
C HIS A 94 9.42 8.69 -3.84
N GLN A 95 9.32 10.01 -4.03
CA GLN A 95 9.93 10.98 -3.12
C GLN A 95 9.33 10.86 -1.71
N THR A 96 8.01 10.74 -1.60
CA THR A 96 7.32 10.54 -0.32
C THR A 96 7.78 9.26 0.39
N PHE A 97 8.09 8.20 -0.37
CA PHE A 97 8.64 6.96 0.19
C PHE A 97 10.07 7.14 0.66
N LEU A 98 10.91 7.79 -0.15
CA LEU A 98 12.30 8.05 0.19
C LEU A 98 12.42 8.94 1.42
N ASP A 99 11.58 9.96 1.54
CA ASP A 99 11.57 10.85 2.69
C ASP A 99 11.23 10.10 3.99
N SER A 100 10.22 9.22 3.93
CA SER A 100 9.83 8.39 5.08
C SER A 100 10.93 7.41 5.49
N ILE A 101 11.59 6.77 4.51
CA ILE A 101 12.70 5.85 4.77
C ILE A 101 13.91 6.61 5.33
N SER A 102 14.25 7.75 4.74
CA SER A 102 15.38 8.58 5.16
C SER A 102 15.18 9.07 6.60
N TYR A 103 13.97 9.50 6.96
CA TYR A 103 13.64 9.88 8.33
C TYR A 103 13.97 8.77 9.35
N PHE A 104 13.55 7.53 9.10
CA PHE A 104 13.81 6.41 10.02
C PHE A 104 15.25 5.87 9.96
N LEU A 105 16.04 6.25 8.95
CA LEU A 105 17.48 5.99 8.90
C LEU A 105 18.27 7.04 9.69
N ASP A 106 17.91 8.31 9.55
CA ASP A 106 18.57 9.45 10.19
C ASP A 106 18.22 9.58 11.68
N TYR A 107 17.00 9.14 12.05
CA TYR A 107 16.55 8.99 13.43
C TYR A 107 16.36 7.50 13.73
N PRO A 108 17.46 6.74 13.90
CA PRO A 108 17.45 5.30 13.79
C PRO A 108 16.59 4.66 14.87
N LEU A 109 15.65 3.84 14.40
CA LEU A 109 14.93 2.87 15.22
C LEU A 109 15.92 1.94 15.94
N ALA A 110 15.45 1.21 16.95
CA ALA A 110 16.25 0.13 17.52
C ALA A 110 16.68 -0.84 16.39
N LYS A 111 17.89 -1.40 16.48
CA LYS A 111 18.49 -2.19 15.39
C LYS A 111 17.58 -3.30 14.83
N ASN A 112 16.81 -3.95 15.70
CA ASN A 112 15.87 -5.00 15.32
C ASN A 112 14.68 -4.43 14.52
N ASP A 113 14.22 -3.23 14.87
CA ASP A 113 13.04 -2.61 14.27
C ASP A 113 13.37 -2.01 12.91
N LEU A 114 14.57 -1.46 12.75
CA LEU A 114 15.11 -1.09 11.44
C LEU A 114 15.20 -2.32 10.51
N LEU A 115 15.67 -3.46 11.03
CA LEU A 115 15.71 -4.71 10.28
C LEU A 115 14.30 -5.16 9.87
N PHE A 116 13.32 -5.10 10.77
CA PHE A 116 11.94 -5.45 10.43
C PHE A 116 11.33 -4.50 9.39
N MET A 117 11.64 -3.20 9.47
CA MET A 117 11.24 -2.21 8.47
C MET A 117 11.79 -2.56 7.08
N ILE A 118 13.08 -2.90 6.99
CA ILE A 118 13.73 -3.33 5.74
C ILE A 118 13.12 -4.64 5.24
N LEU A 119 12.90 -5.61 6.12
CA LEU A 119 12.27 -6.89 5.75
C LEU A 119 10.85 -6.67 5.22
N PHE A 120 10.07 -5.78 5.82
CA PHE A 120 8.73 -5.44 5.37
C PHE A 120 8.73 -4.76 4.00
N LEU A 121 9.66 -3.83 3.77
CA LEU A 121 9.89 -3.19 2.46
C LEU A 121 10.20 -4.25 1.39
N VAL A 122 11.23 -5.06 1.62
CA VAL A 122 11.68 -6.09 0.68
C VAL A 122 10.56 -7.10 0.41
N SER A 123 9.84 -7.54 1.45
CA SER A 123 8.72 -8.48 1.31
C SER A 123 7.58 -7.90 0.47
N THR A 124 7.27 -6.62 0.64
CA THR A 124 6.25 -5.91 -0.15
C THR A 124 6.65 -5.82 -1.62
N PHE A 125 7.91 -5.48 -1.91
CA PHE A 125 8.42 -5.49 -3.29
C PHE A 125 8.39 -6.88 -3.92
N MET A 126 8.85 -7.91 -3.18
CA MET A 126 8.83 -9.30 -3.65
C MET A 126 7.40 -9.78 -3.91
N TYR A 127 6.43 -9.39 -3.08
CA TYR A 127 5.02 -9.70 -3.29
C TYR A 127 4.44 -8.97 -4.52
N GLY A 128 4.87 -7.73 -4.78
CA GLY A 128 4.55 -7.01 -6.01
C GLY A 128 5.05 -7.73 -7.27
N ILE A 129 6.32 -8.13 -7.28
CA ILE A 129 6.92 -8.90 -8.38
C ILE A 129 6.19 -10.23 -8.56
N TYR A 130 5.93 -10.95 -7.47
CA TYR A 130 5.18 -12.19 -7.49
C TYR A 130 3.80 -12.01 -8.13
N SER A 131 3.05 -10.97 -7.74
CA SER A 131 1.72 -10.69 -8.29
C SER A 131 1.76 -10.37 -9.79
N ILE A 132 2.79 -9.67 -10.27
CA ILE A 132 3.02 -9.44 -11.71
C ILE A 132 3.24 -10.77 -12.44
N VAL A 133 4.14 -11.61 -11.94
CA VAL A 133 4.46 -12.91 -12.56
C VAL A 133 3.19 -13.76 -12.65
N VAL A 134 2.41 -13.81 -11.59
CA VAL A 134 1.14 -14.54 -11.53
C VAL A 134 0.14 -14.04 -12.57
N ALA A 135 0.01 -12.72 -12.70
CA ALA A 135 -0.86 -12.10 -13.70
C ALA A 135 -0.40 -12.37 -15.15
N LEU A 136 0.90 -12.33 -15.42
CA LEU A 136 1.47 -12.52 -16.75
C LEU A 136 1.42 -13.99 -17.21
N PHE A 137 1.84 -14.91 -16.35
CA PHE A 137 2.01 -16.32 -16.68
C PHE A 137 0.77 -17.16 -16.37
N ASN A 138 -0.30 -16.56 -15.85
CA ASN A 138 -1.57 -17.23 -15.57
C ASN A 138 -1.40 -18.45 -14.64
N VAL A 139 -0.43 -18.35 -13.72
CA VAL A 139 -0.12 -19.40 -12.75
C VAL A 139 -1.20 -19.38 -11.68
N PHE A 140 -1.77 -20.56 -11.39
CA PHE A 140 -2.71 -20.68 -10.29
C PHE A 140 -1.98 -20.42 -8.97
N VAL A 141 -2.37 -19.34 -8.30
CA VAL A 141 -1.90 -19.05 -6.95
C VAL A 141 -2.98 -19.44 -5.96
N PRO A 142 -2.67 -20.29 -4.97
CA PRO A 142 -3.58 -20.54 -3.89
C PRO A 142 -3.85 -19.22 -3.16
N VAL A 143 -5.14 -18.87 -3.03
CA VAL A 143 -5.62 -17.66 -2.31
C VAL A 143 -4.96 -17.49 -0.94
N PHE A 144 -4.64 -18.62 -0.29
CA PHE A 144 -3.90 -18.66 0.97
C PHE A 144 -2.56 -17.89 0.95
N HIS A 145 -1.82 -17.91 -0.16
CA HIS A 145 -0.55 -17.17 -0.26
C HIS A 145 -0.78 -15.66 -0.19
N SER A 146 -1.72 -15.16 -1.00
CA SER A 146 -2.12 -13.74 -0.97
C SER A 146 -2.64 -13.33 0.41
N LEU A 147 -3.41 -14.21 1.06
CA LEU A 147 -3.92 -13.98 2.42
C LEU A 147 -2.78 -13.90 3.45
N LEU A 148 -1.78 -14.77 3.36
CA LEU A 148 -0.63 -14.79 4.27
C LEU A 148 0.17 -13.49 4.16
N PHE A 149 0.46 -13.02 2.94
CA PHE A 149 1.11 -11.73 2.74
C PHE A 149 0.28 -10.56 3.27
N PHE A 150 -1.03 -10.58 3.06
CA PHE A 150 -1.91 -9.53 3.54
C PHE A 150 -1.97 -9.49 5.08
N VAL A 151 -2.11 -10.63 5.73
CA VAL A 151 -2.11 -10.73 7.21
C VAL A 151 -0.76 -10.29 7.76
N ALA A 152 0.36 -10.80 7.23
CA ALA A 152 1.69 -10.40 7.68
C ALA A 152 1.91 -8.89 7.53
N SER A 153 1.50 -8.31 6.40
CA SER A 153 1.60 -6.87 6.16
C SER A 153 0.76 -6.05 7.13
N THR A 154 -0.47 -6.49 7.39
CA THR A 154 -1.39 -5.80 8.29
C THR A 154 -0.92 -5.90 9.74
N SER A 155 -0.46 -7.09 10.17
CA SER A 155 0.11 -7.31 11.51
C SER A 155 1.36 -6.46 11.74
N TYR A 156 2.28 -6.41 10.77
CA TYR A 156 3.46 -5.54 10.86
C TYR A 156 3.06 -4.07 10.98
N THR A 157 2.11 -3.62 10.14
CA THR A 157 1.59 -2.25 10.18
C THR A 157 1.03 -1.90 11.56
N LEU A 158 0.17 -2.75 12.12
CA LEU A 158 -0.44 -2.53 13.43
C LEU A 158 0.62 -2.46 14.54
N TRP A 159 1.61 -3.36 14.49
CA TRP A 159 2.73 -3.33 15.41
C TRP A 159 3.56 -2.04 15.29
N PHE A 160 3.83 -1.58 14.06
CA PHE A 160 4.61 -0.37 13.80
C PHE A 160 3.88 0.89 14.28
N ILE A 161 2.56 0.99 14.07
CA ILE A 161 1.73 2.07 14.65
C ILE A 161 1.82 2.06 16.17
N HIS A 162 1.62 0.88 16.78
CA HIS A 162 1.59 0.73 18.22
C HIS A 162 2.85 1.27 18.90
N HIS A 163 4.01 1.00 18.30
CA HIS A 163 5.30 1.32 18.88
C HIS A 163 5.80 2.73 18.51
N TYR A 164 5.46 3.23 17.33
CA TYR A 164 6.10 4.43 16.77
C TYR A 164 5.16 5.60 16.50
N ALA A 165 3.85 5.39 16.60
CA ALA A 165 2.85 6.46 16.49
C ALA A 165 2.07 6.65 17.78
N TYR A 166 1.24 5.68 18.16
CA TYR A 166 0.43 5.73 19.38
C TYR A 166 -0.01 4.33 19.79
N PRO A 167 -0.22 4.08 21.11
CA PRO A 167 -0.69 2.79 21.58
C PRO A 167 -2.03 2.43 20.93
N LEU A 168 -2.19 1.19 20.47
CA LEU A 168 -3.46 0.73 19.87
C LEU A 168 -4.66 0.85 20.83
N SER A 169 -4.44 0.91 22.15
CA SER A 169 -5.50 1.18 23.13
C SER A 169 -6.14 2.56 22.95
N THR A 170 -5.38 3.57 22.51
CA THR A 170 -5.91 4.92 22.29
C THR A 170 -6.77 5.04 21.02
N LEU A 171 -6.63 4.11 20.06
CA LEU A 171 -7.52 4.00 18.90
C LEU A 171 -8.94 3.63 19.33
N SER A 172 -9.08 2.66 20.24
CA SER A 172 -10.39 2.25 20.76
C SER A 172 -11.09 3.43 21.43
N GLU A 173 -10.38 4.19 22.27
CA GLU A 173 -10.95 5.34 22.98
C GLU A 173 -11.34 6.50 22.04
N GLN A 174 -10.56 6.77 20.98
CA GLN A 174 -10.91 7.81 20.00
C GLN A 174 -12.15 7.42 19.18
N TYR A 175 -12.29 6.14 18.80
CA TYR A 175 -13.49 5.66 18.10
C TYR A 175 -14.73 5.71 18.99
N THR A 176 -14.61 5.45 20.31
CA THR A 176 -15.75 5.58 21.26
C THR A 176 -16.15 7.04 21.52
N ARG A 177 -15.30 8.03 21.22
CA ARG A 177 -15.63 9.46 21.37
C ARG A 177 -16.23 10.09 20.12
N LEU A 178 -16.17 9.41 18.98
CA LEU A 178 -16.66 9.88 17.68
C LEU A 178 -18.05 9.33 17.32
N PHE A 179 -18.62 8.49 18.19
CA PHE A 179 -19.98 7.93 18.11
C PHE A 179 -20.66 8.03 19.47
#